data_AF-A0A358WBE7-F1
#
_entry.id   AF-A0A358WBE7-F1
#
_cell.length_a   1.000
_cell.length_b   1.000
_cell.length_c   1.000
_cell.angle_alpha   90.00
_cell.angle_beta   90.00
_cell.angle_gamma   90.00
#
_symmetry.space_group_name_H-M   'P 1'
#
loop_
_entity.id
_entity.type
_entity.pdbx_description
1 polymer ?
#
loop_
_entity_poly.entity_id
_entity_poly.type
_entity_poly.pdbx_seq_one_letter_code
_entity_poly.pdbx_strand_id
1 'polypeptide(L)'
;MPFCPKCGSEYQDGVKFCAKCGGNLDGSVAPVPVNQGPGFFQKILDTKDITATFDPADINAGKAMSILAYCALLAYILVGWIFGGFLALIVCAGMLVAPCIIAKKSKFLQYHLSMIFPALLGVMAVNVVEGFLSAKLYWFVYSAILTGTWNEFAAGFVAVILAWFVHIIFMAVPVLILIAGLVNAIKGKAKDLPLVGGFKFTFTK
;
A
#
# COMPACT_ATOMS: atom_id res chain seq x y z
N MET A 1 -13.49 26.42 -39.38
CA MET A 1 -13.23 25.58 -38.19
C MET A 1 -12.07 24.64 -38.46
N PRO A 2 -10.89 24.94 -37.88
CA PRO A 2 -9.69 24.12 -38.03
C PRO A 2 -9.72 22.85 -37.17
N PHE A 3 -8.90 21.88 -37.56
CA PHE A 3 -8.74 20.59 -36.87
C PHE A 3 -7.36 20.49 -36.22
N CYS A 4 -7.30 19.92 -35.01
CA CYS A 4 -6.04 19.73 -34.29
C CYS A 4 -5.16 18.70 -35.04
N PRO A 5 -3.93 19.06 -35.44
CA PRO A 5 -3.05 18.15 -36.19
C PRO A 5 -2.58 16.93 -35.39
N LYS A 6 -2.75 16.95 -34.06
CA LYS A 6 -2.31 15.87 -33.16
C LYS A 6 -3.40 14.83 -32.86
N CYS A 7 -4.66 15.24 -32.77
CA CYS A 7 -5.76 14.35 -32.35
C CYS A 7 -7.02 14.45 -33.22
N GLY A 8 -7.02 15.29 -34.25
CA GLY A 8 -8.11 15.42 -35.20
C GLY A 8 -9.38 16.07 -34.65
N SER A 9 -9.37 16.62 -33.43
CA SER A 9 -10.55 17.32 -32.90
C SER A 9 -10.69 18.72 -33.48
N GLU A 10 -11.92 19.12 -33.74
CA GLU A 10 -12.27 20.49 -34.13
C GLU A 10 -11.98 21.47 -33.00
N TYR A 11 -11.57 22.69 -33.35
CA TYR A 11 -11.36 23.77 -32.40
C TYR A 11 -11.80 25.13 -32.98
N GLN A 12 -12.00 26.09 -32.08
CA GLN A 12 -12.41 27.46 -32.42
C GLN A 12 -11.19 28.32 -32.77
N ASP A 13 -11.32 29.20 -33.76
CA ASP A 13 -10.25 30.08 -34.19
C ASP A 13 -9.77 30.98 -33.02
N GLY A 14 -8.44 31.09 -32.83
CA GLY A 14 -7.81 31.91 -31.79
C GLY A 14 -7.37 31.19 -30.51
N VAL A 15 -7.59 29.87 -30.38
CA VAL A 15 -7.11 29.09 -29.22
C VAL A 15 -5.68 28.55 -29.43
N LYS A 16 -4.82 28.73 -28.43
CA LYS A 16 -3.39 28.37 -28.50
C LYS A 16 -3.11 26.88 -28.24
N PHE A 17 -4.03 26.21 -27.53
CA PHE A 17 -3.90 24.81 -27.13
C PHE A 17 -5.18 24.03 -27.41
N CYS A 18 -5.03 22.78 -27.86
CA CYS A 18 -6.14 21.87 -28.05
C CYS A 18 -6.71 21.44 -26.69
N ALA A 19 -8.00 21.71 -26.45
CA ALA A 19 -8.69 21.32 -25.22
C ALA A 19 -8.75 19.79 -25.00
N LYS A 20 -8.64 19.00 -26.08
CA LYS A 20 -8.79 17.54 -26.02
C LYS A 20 -7.47 16.80 -25.76
N CYS A 21 -6.36 17.29 -26.32
CA CYS A 21 -5.06 16.58 -26.24
C CYS A 21 -3.89 17.46 -25.76
N GLY A 22 -4.14 18.72 -25.40
CA GLY A 22 -3.12 19.68 -24.96
C GLY A 22 -2.08 20.04 -26.01
N GLY A 23 -2.31 19.72 -27.29
CA GLY A 23 -1.39 20.04 -28.38
C GLY A 23 -1.34 21.55 -28.62
N ASN A 24 -0.13 22.10 -28.80
CA ASN A 24 0.03 23.49 -29.24
C ASN A 24 -0.49 23.62 -30.68
N LEU A 25 -1.33 24.63 -30.92
CA LEU A 25 -1.97 24.89 -32.22
C LEU A 25 -1.39 26.12 -32.94
N ASP A 26 -0.71 27.01 -32.22
CA ASP A 26 -0.22 28.29 -32.76
C ASP A 26 1.27 28.28 -33.15
N GLY A 27 1.99 27.19 -32.86
CA GLY A 27 3.40 27.01 -33.22
C GLY A 27 4.35 28.04 -32.59
N SER A 28 3.83 28.95 -31.76
CA SER A 28 4.54 30.11 -31.22
C SER A 28 5.39 29.77 -30.00
N VAL A 29 5.15 28.58 -29.43
CA VAL A 29 5.89 28.05 -28.28
C VAL A 29 6.50 26.74 -28.71
N ALA A 30 7.84 26.67 -28.70
CA ALA A 30 8.56 25.41 -28.88
C ALA A 30 7.98 24.37 -27.88
N PRO A 31 7.84 23.08 -28.26
CA PRO A 31 7.42 22.07 -27.32
C PRO A 31 8.39 22.09 -26.13
N VAL A 32 7.90 22.48 -24.95
CA VAL A 32 8.66 22.28 -23.72
C VAL A 32 8.84 20.77 -23.61
N PRO A 33 10.08 20.23 -23.65
CA PRO A 33 10.27 18.82 -23.41
C PRO A 33 9.77 18.57 -22.00
N VAL A 34 8.64 17.88 -21.85
CA VAL A 34 8.26 17.26 -20.57
C VAL A 34 9.22 16.09 -20.39
N ASN A 35 10.47 16.39 -20.05
CA ASN A 35 11.39 15.44 -19.46
C ASN A 35 11.08 15.35 -17.97
N GLN A 36 9.84 14.96 -17.66
CA GLN A 36 9.56 14.39 -16.35
C GLN A 36 9.91 12.92 -16.48
N GLY A 37 11.15 12.58 -16.11
CA GLY A 37 11.46 11.20 -15.75
C GLY A 37 10.39 10.68 -14.76
N PRO A 38 10.17 9.35 -14.70
CA PRO A 38 9.11 8.79 -13.88
C PRO A 38 9.15 9.39 -12.47
N GLY A 39 8.01 9.95 -12.02
CA GLY A 39 7.92 10.61 -10.72
C GLY A 39 8.39 9.69 -9.58
N PHE A 40 8.77 10.24 -8.43
CA PHE A 40 9.34 9.49 -7.31
C PHE A 40 8.53 8.23 -6.95
N PHE A 41 7.20 8.34 -6.89
CA PHE A 41 6.30 7.21 -6.66
C PHE A 41 6.35 6.15 -7.76
N GLN A 42 6.46 6.57 -9.03
CA GLN A 42 6.59 5.64 -10.16
C GLN A 42 7.90 4.84 -10.05
N LYS A 43 8.98 5.49 -9.61
CA LYS A 43 10.28 4.84 -9.39
C LYS A 43 10.25 3.84 -8.22
N ILE A 44 9.50 4.14 -7.16
CA ILE A 44 9.31 3.22 -6.02
C ILE A 44 8.40 2.04 -6.40
N LEU A 45 7.39 2.28 -7.22
CA LEU A 45 6.43 1.26 -7.67
C LEU A 45 6.97 0.42 -8.84
N ASP A 46 8.08 0.83 -9.46
CA ASP A 46 8.76 0.07 -10.49
C ASP A 46 9.67 -1.00 -9.89
N THR A 47 9.01 -2.00 -9.31
CA THR A 47 9.66 -3.17 -8.73
C THR A 47 9.82 -4.29 -9.75
N LYS A 48 10.70 -5.26 -9.46
CA LYS A 48 10.96 -6.41 -10.33
C LYS A 48 9.67 -7.18 -10.60
N ASP A 49 9.34 -7.37 -11.88
CA ASP A 49 8.22 -8.19 -12.35
C ASP A 49 8.77 -9.49 -12.95
N ILE A 50 8.42 -10.62 -12.34
CA ILE A 50 8.81 -11.95 -12.81
C ILE A 50 7.59 -12.75 -13.27
N THR A 51 6.47 -12.11 -13.58
CA THR A 51 5.23 -12.79 -13.99
C THR A 51 5.46 -13.73 -15.19
N ALA A 52 6.31 -13.31 -16.14
CA ALA A 52 6.62 -14.10 -17.33
C ALA A 52 7.33 -15.44 -17.03
N THR A 53 7.87 -15.64 -15.83
CA THR A 53 8.50 -16.91 -15.43
C THR A 53 7.51 -17.92 -14.86
N PHE A 54 6.24 -17.55 -14.69
CA PHE A 54 5.19 -18.43 -14.16
C PHE A 54 4.31 -18.98 -15.28
N ASP A 55 3.92 -20.25 -15.13
CA ASP A 55 2.92 -20.88 -15.98
C ASP A 55 1.54 -20.25 -15.72
N PRO A 56 0.79 -19.80 -16.75
CA PRO A 56 -0.58 -19.31 -16.60
C PRO A 56 -1.51 -20.27 -15.82
N ALA A 57 -1.33 -21.59 -15.96
CA ALA A 57 -2.11 -22.57 -15.21
C ALA A 57 -1.81 -22.50 -13.69
N ASP A 58 -0.54 -22.32 -13.31
CA ASP A 58 -0.13 -22.15 -11.92
C ASP A 58 -0.66 -20.84 -11.32
N ILE A 59 -0.62 -19.75 -12.10
CA ILE A 59 -1.20 -18.45 -11.70
C ILE A 59 -2.69 -18.65 -11.38
N ASN A 60 -3.45 -19.27 -12.28
CA ASN A 60 -4.89 -19.49 -12.08
C ASN A 60 -5.19 -20.37 -10.86
N ALA A 61 -4.37 -21.39 -10.60
CA ALA A 61 -4.53 -22.26 -9.44
C ALA A 61 -4.18 -21.55 -8.11
N GLY A 62 -3.12 -20.75 -8.07
CA GLY A 62 -2.61 -20.09 -6.86
C GLY A 62 -3.27 -18.74 -6.54
N LYS A 63 -3.98 -18.13 -7.49
CA LYS A 63 -4.52 -16.77 -7.40
C LYS A 63 -5.45 -16.54 -6.22
N ALA A 64 -6.48 -17.38 -6.06
CA ALA A 64 -7.48 -17.22 -5.00
C ALA A 64 -6.84 -17.28 -3.61
N MET A 65 -5.91 -18.21 -3.40
CA MET A 65 -5.21 -18.37 -2.12
C MET A 65 -4.22 -17.23 -1.86
N SER A 66 -3.62 -16.67 -2.91
CA SER A 66 -2.74 -15.50 -2.79
C SER A 66 -3.54 -14.27 -2.36
N ILE A 67 -4.73 -14.06 -2.94
CA ILE A 67 -5.66 -12.99 -2.55
C ILE A 67 -6.07 -13.16 -1.09
N LEU A 68 -6.48 -14.38 -0.70
CA LEU A 68 -6.87 -14.68 0.68
C LEU A 68 -5.74 -14.37 1.68
N ALA A 69 -4.49 -14.67 1.33
CA ALA A 69 -3.35 -14.40 2.19
C ALA A 69 -3.11 -12.89 2.41
N TYR A 70 -3.30 -12.04 1.40
CA TYR A 70 -3.28 -10.58 1.60
C TYR A 70 -4.47 -10.09 2.41
N CYS A 71 -5.67 -10.63 2.15
CA CYS A 71 -6.86 -10.31 2.94
C CYS A 71 -6.67 -10.68 4.42
N ALA A 72 -5.94 -11.75 4.73
CA ALA A 72 -5.62 -12.13 6.11
C ALA A 72 -4.81 -11.05 6.84
N LEU A 73 -3.81 -10.45 6.19
CA LEU A 73 -3.02 -9.37 6.79
C LEU A 73 -3.80 -8.06 6.88
N LEU A 74 -4.63 -7.74 5.89
CA LEU A 74 -5.50 -6.56 5.98
C LEU A 74 -6.52 -6.72 7.11
N ALA A 75 -7.10 -7.91 7.27
CA ALA A 75 -7.97 -8.25 8.38
C ALA A 75 -7.22 -8.19 9.72
N TYR A 76 -5.97 -8.67 9.79
CA TYR A 76 -5.12 -8.52 10.97
C TYR A 76 -4.96 -7.05 11.40
N ILE A 77 -4.64 -6.16 10.45
CA ILE A 77 -4.49 -4.72 10.75
C ILE A 77 -5.81 -4.12 11.24
N LEU A 78 -6.90 -4.39 10.51
CA LEU A 78 -8.23 -3.84 10.84
C LEU A 78 -8.72 -4.31 12.21
N VAL A 79 -8.63 -5.62 12.47
CA VAL A 79 -9.05 -6.20 13.76
C VAL A 79 -8.12 -5.76 14.88
N GLY A 80 -6.82 -5.63 14.62
CA GLY A 80 -5.84 -5.13 15.58
C GLY A 80 -6.17 -3.72 16.04
N TRP A 81 -6.60 -2.87 15.11
CA TRP A 81 -6.99 -1.50 15.41
C TRP A 81 -8.29 -1.40 16.22
N ILE A 82 -9.33 -2.16 15.85
CA ILE A 82 -10.67 -2.02 16.46
C ILE A 82 -10.79 -2.84 17.76
N PHE A 83 -10.27 -4.06 17.76
CA PHE A 83 -10.52 -5.06 18.80
C PHE A 83 -9.25 -5.49 19.56
N GLY A 84 -8.08 -4.99 19.17
CA GLY A 84 -6.80 -5.27 19.81
C GLY A 84 -6.06 -6.49 19.25
N GLY A 85 -4.80 -6.63 19.67
CA GLY A 85 -3.85 -7.57 19.07
C GLY A 85 -4.19 -9.06 19.22
N PHE A 86 -4.83 -9.48 20.31
CA PHE A 86 -5.15 -10.89 20.54
C PHE A 86 -6.14 -11.43 19.49
N LEU A 87 -7.23 -10.70 19.25
CA LEU A 87 -8.24 -11.08 18.24
C LEU A 87 -7.66 -11.01 16.83
N ALA A 88 -6.80 -10.02 16.56
CA ALA A 88 -6.11 -9.91 15.27
C ALA A 88 -5.28 -11.15 14.94
N LEU A 89 -4.52 -11.67 15.91
CA LEU A 89 -3.69 -12.86 15.73
C LEU A 89 -4.53 -14.09 15.41
N ILE A 90 -5.67 -14.28 16.07
CA ILE A 90 -6.58 -15.40 15.80
C ILE A 90 -7.12 -15.33 14.37
N VAL A 91 -7.58 -14.14 13.94
CA VAL A 91 -8.10 -13.92 12.59
C VAL A 91 -7.02 -14.18 11.53
N CYS A 92 -5.83 -13.62 11.73
CA CYS A 92 -4.69 -13.79 10.83
C CYS A 92 -4.30 -15.27 10.70
N ALA A 93 -4.14 -15.95 11.84
CA ALA A 93 -3.78 -17.36 11.88
C ALA A 93 -4.84 -18.20 11.15
N GLY A 94 -6.12 -18.03 11.47
CA GLY A 94 -7.22 -18.78 10.86
C GLY A 94 -7.30 -18.62 9.34
N MET A 95 -7.12 -17.40 8.82
CA MET A 95 -7.18 -17.14 7.39
C MET A 95 -5.91 -17.59 6.63
N LEU A 96 -4.74 -17.61 7.27
CA LEU A 96 -3.47 -18.03 6.65
C LEU A 96 -3.27 -19.54 6.60
N VAL A 97 -3.98 -20.35 7.39
CA VAL A 97 -3.82 -21.81 7.37
C VAL A 97 -3.98 -22.39 5.96
N ALA A 98 -5.10 -22.06 5.29
CA ALA A 98 -5.40 -22.64 3.98
C ALA A 98 -4.37 -22.23 2.90
N PRO A 99 -4.00 -20.94 2.74
CA PRO A 99 -2.91 -20.54 1.85
C PRO A 99 -1.59 -21.26 2.13
N CYS A 100 -1.19 -21.40 3.40
CA CYS A 100 0.06 -22.06 3.77
C CYS A 100 0.08 -23.56 3.42
N ILE A 101 -1.04 -24.26 3.56
CA ILE A 101 -1.14 -25.69 3.19
C ILE A 101 -1.07 -25.85 1.67
N ILE A 102 -1.80 -25.00 0.92
CA ILE A 102 -1.89 -25.10 -0.54
C ILE A 102 -0.63 -24.57 -1.23
N ALA A 103 0.19 -23.76 -0.55
CA ALA A 103 1.45 -23.22 -1.07
C ALA A 103 2.33 -24.29 -1.74
N LYS A 104 2.38 -25.50 -1.19
CA LYS A 104 3.18 -26.60 -1.75
C LYS A 104 2.82 -26.98 -3.20
N LYS A 105 1.60 -26.64 -3.65
CA LYS A 105 1.08 -26.99 -4.97
C LYS A 105 1.22 -25.86 -6.00
N SER A 106 1.58 -24.63 -5.60
CA SER A 106 1.66 -23.50 -6.52
C SER A 106 2.87 -22.61 -6.24
N LYS A 107 3.72 -22.42 -7.26
CA LYS A 107 4.90 -21.54 -7.15
C LYS A 107 4.47 -20.08 -7.08
N PHE A 108 3.42 -19.70 -7.80
CA PHE A 108 2.83 -18.37 -7.74
C PHE A 108 2.36 -18.02 -6.32
N LEU A 109 1.69 -18.96 -5.65
CA LEU A 109 1.26 -18.80 -4.25
C LEU A 109 2.44 -18.70 -3.28
N GLN A 110 3.46 -19.54 -3.44
CA GLN A 110 4.68 -19.47 -2.62
C GLN A 110 5.37 -18.12 -2.76
N TYR A 111 5.40 -17.58 -3.98
CA TYR A 111 5.98 -16.27 -4.25
C TYR A 111 5.25 -15.17 -3.48
N HIS A 112 3.92 -15.10 -3.54
CA HIS A 112 3.18 -14.10 -2.77
C HIS A 112 3.30 -14.30 -1.26
N LEU A 113 3.22 -15.56 -0.77
CA LEU A 113 3.44 -15.85 0.65
C LEU A 113 4.84 -15.43 1.11
N SER A 114 5.88 -15.57 0.27
CA SER A 114 7.26 -15.21 0.64
C SER A 114 7.43 -13.73 0.97
N MET A 115 6.55 -12.87 0.45
CA MET A 115 6.51 -11.43 0.74
C MET A 115 5.54 -11.08 1.87
N ILE A 116 4.53 -11.91 2.12
CA ILE A 116 3.53 -11.68 3.16
C ILE A 116 4.13 -11.80 4.57
N PHE A 117 4.96 -12.81 4.84
CA PHE A 117 5.55 -13.00 6.17
C PHE A 117 6.51 -11.86 6.59
N PRO A 118 7.41 -11.37 5.72
CA PRO A 118 8.20 -10.18 6.02
C PRO A 118 7.33 -8.93 6.17
N ALA A 119 6.24 -8.79 5.40
CA ALA A 119 5.29 -7.69 5.58
C ALA A 119 4.60 -7.76 6.97
N LEU A 120 4.22 -8.96 7.43
CA LEU A 120 3.65 -9.16 8.77
C LEU A 120 4.65 -8.75 9.86
N LEU A 121 5.92 -9.15 9.74
CA LEU A 121 6.98 -8.71 10.67
C LEU A 121 7.17 -7.19 10.63
N GLY A 122 7.12 -6.59 9.44
CA GLY A 122 7.17 -5.14 9.28
C GLY A 122 6.02 -4.44 10.01
N VAL A 123 4.79 -4.95 9.90
CA VAL A 123 3.63 -4.43 10.64
C VAL A 123 3.84 -4.58 12.15
N MET A 124 4.34 -5.72 12.62
CA MET A 124 4.65 -5.91 14.05
C MET A 124 5.73 -4.92 14.55
N ALA A 125 6.77 -4.67 13.75
CA ALA A 125 7.80 -3.70 14.08
C ALA A 125 7.24 -2.27 14.15
N VAL A 126 6.40 -1.89 13.18
CA VAL A 126 5.69 -0.59 13.19
C VAL A 126 4.84 -0.45 14.45
N ASN A 127 4.08 -1.48 14.83
CA ASN A 127 3.28 -1.48 16.06
C ASN A 127 4.11 -1.22 17.33
N VAL A 128 5.31 -1.80 17.43
CA VAL A 128 6.20 -1.58 18.58
C VAL A 128 6.71 -0.14 18.61
N VAL A 129 7.19 0.38 17.47
CA VAL A 129 7.72 1.74 17.37
C VAL A 129 6.63 2.78 17.64
N GLU A 130 5.48 2.59 17.02
CA GLU A 130 4.33 3.49 17.16
C GLU A 130 3.75 3.42 18.58
N GLY A 131 3.65 2.23 19.18
CA GLY A 131 3.21 2.06 20.57
C GLY A 131 4.10 2.82 21.55
N PHE A 132 5.41 2.81 21.34
CA PHE A 132 6.34 3.61 22.14
C PHE A 132 6.13 5.12 21.93
N LEU A 133 6.06 5.58 20.67
CA LEU A 133 5.92 6.99 20.34
C LEU A 133 4.58 7.57 20.82
N SER A 134 3.49 6.86 20.56
CA SER A 134 2.12 7.22 20.98
C SER A 134 2.00 7.29 22.50
N ALA A 135 2.60 6.35 23.24
CA ALA A 135 2.60 6.39 24.70
C ALA A 135 3.33 7.62 25.26
N LYS A 136 4.48 7.98 24.67
CA LYS A 136 5.23 9.19 25.07
C LYS A 136 4.48 10.46 24.73
N LEU A 137 3.92 10.55 23.51
CA LEU A 137 3.10 11.68 23.09
C LEU A 137 1.87 11.85 23.98
N TYR A 138 1.17 10.75 24.26
CA TYR A 138 -0.01 10.73 25.13
C TYR A 138 0.32 11.32 26.50
N TRP A 139 1.36 10.80 27.17
CA TRP A 139 1.75 11.27 28.50
C TRP A 139 2.19 12.74 28.50
N PHE A 140 2.94 13.16 27.48
CA PHE A 140 3.38 14.55 27.33
C PHE A 140 2.17 15.50 27.21
N VAL A 141 1.26 15.21 26.28
CA VAL A 141 0.05 16.04 26.05
C VAL A 141 -0.86 16.03 27.28
N TYR A 142 -1.10 14.84 27.85
CA TYR A 142 -1.93 14.68 29.04
C TYR A 142 -1.42 15.54 30.19
N SER A 143 -0.13 15.44 30.52
CA SER A 143 0.49 16.21 31.62
C SER A 143 0.50 17.72 31.37
N ALA A 144 0.76 18.16 30.14
CA ALA A 144 0.75 19.58 29.78
C ALA A 144 -0.65 20.20 29.93
N ILE A 145 -1.69 19.51 29.48
CA ILE A 145 -3.07 20.00 29.59
C ILE A 145 -3.56 19.93 31.03
N LEU A 146 -3.27 18.83 31.75
CA LEU A 146 -3.68 18.67 33.14
C LEU A 146 -3.08 19.73 34.05
N THR A 147 -1.79 20.04 33.89
CA THR A 147 -1.14 21.09 34.71
C THR A 147 -1.66 22.50 34.40
N GLY A 148 -2.02 22.78 33.14
CA GLY A 148 -2.56 24.08 32.75
C GLY A 148 -4.05 24.29 33.04
N THR A 149 -4.85 23.21 33.07
CA THR A 149 -6.32 23.31 33.12
C THR A 149 -6.98 22.59 34.28
N TRP A 150 -6.26 21.68 34.97
CA TRP A 150 -6.81 20.78 36.00
C TRP A 150 -8.01 19.93 35.52
N ASN A 151 -8.15 19.75 34.20
CA ASN A 151 -9.24 19.02 33.58
C ASN A 151 -8.74 17.68 33.00
N GLU A 152 -8.93 16.60 33.76
CA GLU A 152 -8.52 15.24 33.37
C GLU A 152 -9.22 14.76 32.10
N PHE A 153 -10.50 15.09 31.94
CA PHE A 153 -11.27 14.71 30.75
C PHE A 153 -10.71 15.35 29.49
N ALA A 154 -10.48 16.67 29.52
CA ALA A 154 -9.91 17.39 28.38
C ALA A 154 -8.48 16.89 28.06
N ALA A 155 -7.66 16.65 29.09
CA ALA A 155 -6.31 16.12 28.93
C ALA A 155 -6.32 14.73 28.26
N GLY A 156 -7.15 13.82 28.76
CA GLY A 156 -7.30 12.48 28.20
C GLY A 156 -7.82 12.50 26.76
N PHE A 157 -8.89 13.25 26.50
CA PHE A 157 -9.52 13.32 25.18
C PHE A 157 -8.56 13.82 24.09
N VAL A 158 -7.87 14.94 24.34
CA VAL A 158 -6.92 15.50 23.37
C VAL A 158 -5.71 14.58 23.17
N ALA A 159 -5.19 13.98 24.24
CA ALA A 159 -4.07 13.04 24.16
C ALA A 159 -4.41 11.79 23.34
N VAL A 160 -5.61 11.20 23.52
CA VAL A 160 -6.08 10.06 22.72
C VAL A 160 -6.19 10.43 21.25
N ILE A 161 -6.81 11.58 20.94
CA ILE A 161 -6.99 12.02 19.54
C ILE A 161 -5.64 12.20 18.84
N LEU A 162 -4.67 12.84 19.50
CA LEU A 162 -3.33 13.01 18.92
C LEU A 162 -2.60 11.68 18.73
N ALA A 163 -2.72 10.75 19.68
CA ALA A 163 -2.17 9.40 19.52
C ALA A 163 -2.82 8.65 18.34
N TRP A 164 -4.13 8.81 18.11
CA TRP A 164 -4.83 8.23 16.97
C TRP A 164 -4.33 8.76 15.63
N PHE A 165 -4.04 10.07 15.52
CA PHE A 165 -3.45 10.63 14.30
C PHE A 165 -2.09 10.01 13.99
N VAL A 166 -1.25 9.79 15.02
CA VAL A 166 0.03 9.09 14.86
C VAL A 166 -0.20 7.67 14.33
N HIS A 167 -1.16 6.93 14.89
CA HIS A 167 -1.50 5.58 14.43
C HIS A 167 -1.85 5.53 12.95
N ILE A 168 -2.73 6.42 12.49
CA ILE A 168 -3.17 6.49 11.09
C ILE A 168 -1.98 6.73 10.16
N ILE A 169 -1.08 7.64 10.52
CA ILE A 169 0.09 7.98 9.70
C ILE A 169 1.05 6.78 9.59
N PHE A 170 1.35 6.12 10.71
CA PHE A 170 2.26 4.98 10.74
C PHE A 170 1.69 3.75 10.01
N MET A 171 0.38 3.50 10.13
CA MET A 171 -0.29 2.37 9.47
C MET A 171 -0.57 2.57 7.99
N ALA A 172 -0.57 3.82 7.49
CA ALA A 172 -0.80 4.09 6.07
C ALA A 172 0.20 3.38 5.16
N VAL A 173 1.49 3.38 5.51
CA VAL A 173 2.55 2.79 4.67
C VAL A 173 2.39 1.26 4.54
N PRO A 174 2.30 0.47 5.62
CA PRO A 174 2.05 -0.97 5.51
C PRO A 174 0.77 -1.32 4.76
N VAL A 175 -0.32 -0.58 4.99
CA VAL A 175 -1.60 -0.81 4.30
C VAL A 175 -1.45 -0.61 2.79
N LEU A 176 -0.80 0.46 2.35
CA LEU A 176 -0.58 0.72 0.91
C LEU A 176 0.29 -0.36 0.25
N ILE A 177 1.33 -0.83 0.95
CA ILE A 177 2.19 -1.93 0.49
C ILE A 177 1.36 -3.21 0.30
N LEU A 178 0.51 -3.56 1.26
CA LEU A 178 -0.34 -4.75 1.18
C LEU A 178 -1.41 -4.63 0.10
N ILE A 179 -2.00 -3.45 -0.10
CA ILE A 179 -2.94 -3.18 -1.20
C ILE A 179 -2.24 -3.36 -2.55
N ALA A 180 -1.01 -2.86 -2.71
CA ALA A 180 -0.23 -3.07 -3.94
C ALA A 180 -0.01 -4.57 -4.22
N GLY A 181 0.35 -5.35 -3.19
CA GLY A 181 0.47 -6.81 -3.28
C GLY A 181 -0.83 -7.51 -3.65
N LEU A 182 -1.95 -7.10 -3.03
CA LEU A 182 -3.28 -7.60 -3.32
C LEU A 182 -3.69 -7.33 -4.78
N VAL A 183 -3.48 -6.10 -5.26
CA VAL A 183 -3.77 -5.72 -6.66
C VAL A 183 -2.92 -6.54 -7.63
N ASN A 184 -1.65 -6.80 -7.31
CA ASN A 184 -0.80 -7.66 -8.11
C ASN A 184 -1.35 -9.10 -8.16
N ALA A 185 -1.73 -9.68 -7.02
CA ALA A 185 -2.35 -11.00 -6.96
C ALA A 185 -3.67 -11.07 -7.76
N ILE A 186 -4.54 -10.06 -7.64
CA ILE A 186 -5.79 -9.95 -8.42
C ILE A 186 -5.51 -9.90 -9.93
N LYS A 187 -4.42 -9.24 -10.34
CA LYS A 187 -4.00 -9.18 -11.74
C LYS A 187 -3.22 -10.42 -12.20
N GLY A 188 -2.97 -11.38 -11.31
CA GLY A 188 -2.13 -12.55 -11.59
C GLY A 188 -0.66 -12.19 -11.83
N LYS A 189 -0.19 -11.07 -11.26
CA LYS A 189 1.18 -10.57 -11.44
C LYS A 189 2.06 -10.92 -10.26
N ALA A 190 3.21 -11.52 -10.56
CA ALA A 190 4.27 -11.79 -9.61
C ALA A 190 5.28 -10.62 -9.61
N LYS A 191 4.88 -9.52 -8.97
CA LYS A 191 5.69 -8.30 -8.85
C LYS A 191 6.09 -8.06 -7.39
N ASP A 192 7.35 -7.71 -7.20
CA ASP A 192 7.93 -7.47 -5.88
C ASP A 192 7.22 -6.28 -5.20
N LEU A 193 6.99 -6.38 -3.89
CA LEU A 193 6.39 -5.26 -3.15
C LEU A 193 7.47 -4.18 -2.87
N PRO A 194 7.13 -2.89 -2.95
CA PRO A 194 8.07 -1.84 -2.55
C PRO A 194 8.46 -2.05 -1.08
N LEU A 195 9.74 -1.81 -0.76
CA LEU A 195 10.38 -2.00 0.56
C LEU A 195 10.49 -3.46 1.06
N VAL A 196 9.59 -4.35 0.66
CA VAL A 196 9.52 -5.74 1.16
C VAL A 196 10.08 -6.76 0.17
N GLY A 197 10.04 -6.48 -1.14
CA GLY A 197 10.36 -7.45 -2.19
C GLY A 197 11.79 -8.02 -2.17
N GLY A 198 12.73 -7.35 -1.49
CA GLY A 198 14.09 -7.84 -1.24
C GLY A 198 14.18 -8.89 -0.13
N PHE A 199 13.21 -8.93 0.78
CA PHE A 199 13.11 -9.91 1.85
C PHE A 199 12.09 -10.96 1.43
N LYS A 200 12.56 -12.12 0.97
CA LYS A 200 11.69 -13.25 0.62
C LYS A 200 12.04 -14.42 1.53
N PHE A 201 11.05 -14.90 2.30
CA PHE A 201 11.21 -16.17 2.98
C PHE A 201 10.95 -17.30 1.98
N THR A 202 12.00 -18.04 1.65
CA THR A 202 11.93 -19.16 0.71
C THR A 202 11.17 -20.34 1.35
N PHE A 203 10.10 -20.80 0.70
CA PHE A 203 9.37 -22.02 1.07
C PHE A 203 9.99 -23.30 0.50
N THR A 204 11.19 -23.20 -0.07
CA THR A 204 11.93 -24.35 -0.61
C THR A 204 12.46 -25.21 0.54
N LYS A 205 12.05 -26.48 0.56
CA LYS A 205 12.97 -27.56 0.90
C LYS A 205 13.76 -27.94 -0.35
#